data_AF-A0AA86VV71-F1
#
_entry.id   AF-A0AA86VV71-F1
#
_cell.length_a   1.000
_cell.length_b   1.000
_cell.length_c   1.000
_cell.angle_alpha   90.00
_cell.angle_beta   90.00
_cell.angle_gamma   90.00
#
_symmetry.space_group_name_H-M   'P 1'
#
loop_
_entity.id
_entity.type
_entity.pdbx_description
1 polymer ?
#
loop_
_entity_poly.entity_id
_entity_poly.type
_entity_poly.pdbx_seq_one_letter_code
_entity_poly.pdbx_strand_id
1 'polypeptide(L)'
;MEVILQEKDAGKWVYRGEGAANLVLAYSGSSPSFIGKVMRIRKAPRNGAEAMTIRSPSALTAHERLLWKDVHELISSPDSEIACQQFVDHVMKPLLGSKFVDAGMLVRVTREFLESVEKSVICQRPAWRVDNALVDMRRDSVLLLSDHSIFTHGNLGSSPCISVEIKPKCGFLPLSRFISEETAIKKRITRFQMHQALKLQQGEISLLSEYNPLDLFSGSQQRTFKAIKDIFTSPQNNFRVFMNGSLIFGGLGGGAQDTNFCIAKAFEDALKSVIRANDGLRTENLLTLVTEAVQKSGVLDRLLEVQKLDNVDIEGAIHAYYDMTNQRCMICRQLSQEQLKRYTSLHSASLDESLKIVKDYLIATSAKDCSFMICFRQRKEGDSGSVCSNIYLDSTKQTFDFKVYFIDLDLKRLTKMEEYYELDKKIVSCYKEMAKMDQGRDSQTCKHHKLRAVKLACVYARSYPSYKYSEFDKAKSILETVTSAQIRFFFHWSALFGHGLTDDLCWIPRSDHAFSSLLQCENDVKSSVCRTAPIQVQAKATSKITTSVVLNWYEIMVTMICEANAVSIIKVRKDDGWEKRFMSEL
;
A
#
# COMPACT_ATOMS: atom_id res chain seq x y z
N MET A 1 37.58 18.43 -14.83
CA MET A 1 36.52 19.26 -15.45
C MET A 1 35.20 18.89 -14.80
N GLU A 2 34.37 19.86 -14.47
CA GLU A 2 33.00 19.64 -14.03
C GLU A 2 32.21 18.95 -15.15
N VAL A 3 31.51 17.86 -14.86
CA VAL A 3 30.75 17.11 -15.88
C VAL A 3 29.42 17.83 -16.13
N ILE A 4 29.18 18.21 -17.39
CA ILE A 4 27.94 18.86 -17.83
C ILE A 4 27.27 17.96 -18.86
N LEU A 5 26.02 17.54 -18.59
CA LEU A 5 25.26 16.72 -19.53
C LEU A 5 24.59 17.59 -20.60
N GLN A 6 24.84 17.22 -21.86
CA GLN A 6 24.38 17.93 -23.04
C GLN A 6 23.28 17.13 -23.76
N GLU A 7 22.57 17.76 -24.70
CA GLU A 7 21.51 17.13 -25.50
C GLU A 7 21.85 15.71 -25.98
N LYS A 8 23.06 15.52 -26.54
CA LYS A 8 23.57 14.23 -27.03
C LYS A 8 23.61 13.11 -25.99
N ASP A 9 23.58 13.44 -24.71
CA ASP A 9 23.61 12.48 -23.62
C ASP A 9 22.22 11.99 -23.22
N ALA A 10 21.14 12.69 -23.61
CA ALA A 10 19.77 12.36 -23.23
C ALA A 10 19.34 10.94 -23.66
N GLY A 11 19.76 10.51 -24.86
CA GLY A 11 19.46 9.16 -25.38
C GLY A 11 20.11 8.00 -24.59
N LYS A 12 20.97 8.30 -23.62
CA LYS A 12 21.61 7.29 -22.74
C LYS A 12 20.84 7.08 -21.44
N TRP A 13 19.72 7.78 -21.22
CA TRP A 13 18.91 7.69 -20.01
C TRP A 13 17.52 7.14 -20.35
N VAL A 14 17.11 6.09 -19.63
CA VAL A 14 15.83 5.40 -19.85
C VAL A 14 14.90 5.62 -18.67
N TYR A 15 13.60 5.73 -18.93
CA TYR A 15 12.61 5.94 -17.89
C TYR A 15 12.60 4.79 -16.88
N ARG A 16 12.64 5.13 -15.59
CA ARG A 16 12.56 4.15 -14.50
C ARG A 16 11.30 4.29 -13.66
N GLY A 17 10.81 5.51 -13.48
CA GLY A 17 9.61 5.80 -12.72
C GLY A 17 9.50 7.28 -12.37
N GLU A 18 8.41 7.64 -11.73
CA GLU A 18 8.23 9.00 -11.22
C GLU A 18 7.32 9.06 -9.99
N GLY A 19 7.61 10.02 -9.12
CA GLY A 19 6.72 10.43 -8.04
C GLY A 19 5.88 11.65 -8.45
N ALA A 20 5.29 12.35 -7.47
CA ALA A 20 4.62 13.62 -7.75
C ALA A 20 5.63 14.71 -8.16
N ALA A 21 6.77 14.79 -7.48
CA ALA A 21 7.73 15.88 -7.62
C ALA A 21 8.92 15.58 -8.54
N ASN A 22 9.24 14.31 -8.78
CA ASN A 22 10.48 13.92 -9.45
C ASN A 22 10.26 12.81 -10.47
N LEU A 23 10.99 12.90 -11.57
CA LEU A 23 11.21 11.87 -12.59
C LEU A 23 12.53 11.14 -12.29
N VAL A 24 12.57 9.83 -12.49
CA VAL A 24 13.78 9.02 -12.28
C VAL A 24 14.11 8.27 -13.57
N LEU A 25 15.36 8.41 -14.02
CA LEU A 25 15.91 7.77 -15.22
C LEU A 25 17.11 6.90 -14.87
N ALA A 26 17.22 5.72 -15.45
CA ALA A 26 18.40 4.88 -15.30
C ALA A 26 19.39 5.10 -16.43
N TYR A 27 20.69 5.04 -16.14
CA TYR A 27 21.71 5.11 -17.16
C TYR A 27 21.80 3.80 -17.95
N SER A 28 21.85 3.91 -19.28
CA SER A 28 21.93 2.79 -20.23
C SER A 28 23.13 2.89 -21.19
N GLY A 29 23.98 3.90 -21.01
CA GLY A 29 25.19 4.06 -21.80
C GLY A 29 26.38 3.26 -21.24
N SER A 30 27.56 3.51 -21.81
CA SER A 30 28.81 2.81 -21.49
C SER A 30 29.81 3.62 -20.66
N SER A 31 29.50 4.87 -20.28
CA SER A 31 30.42 5.71 -19.51
C SER A 31 30.62 5.16 -18.08
N PRO A 32 31.85 4.82 -17.66
CA PRO A 32 32.12 4.27 -16.33
C PRO A 32 31.63 5.15 -15.18
N SER A 33 31.61 6.47 -15.36
CA SER A 33 31.15 7.42 -14.34
C SER A 33 29.65 7.36 -14.04
N PHE A 34 28.86 6.81 -14.97
CA PHE A 34 27.40 6.75 -14.87
C PHE A 34 26.84 5.33 -14.84
N ILE A 35 27.65 4.30 -15.11
CA ILE A 35 27.24 2.91 -14.98
C ILE A 35 26.72 2.68 -13.56
N GLY A 36 25.52 2.14 -13.46
CA GLY A 36 24.92 1.85 -12.17
C GLY A 36 24.37 3.07 -11.44
N LYS A 37 24.08 4.17 -12.16
CA LYS A 37 23.48 5.38 -11.63
C LYS A 37 22.07 5.59 -12.17
N VAL A 38 21.26 6.25 -11.34
CA VAL A 38 19.98 6.84 -11.74
C VAL A 38 20.06 8.35 -11.60
N MET A 39 19.36 9.05 -12.48
CA MET A 39 19.19 10.49 -12.44
C MET A 39 17.80 10.82 -11.94
N ARG A 40 17.74 11.73 -10.99
CA ARG A 40 16.51 12.29 -10.45
C ARG A 40 16.37 13.73 -10.94
N ILE A 41 15.24 14.00 -11.61
CA ILE A 41 14.95 15.28 -12.25
C ILE A 41 13.66 15.84 -11.66
N ARG A 42 13.68 17.12 -11.26
CA ARG A 42 12.50 17.81 -10.76
C ARG A 42 11.46 18.03 -11.84
N LYS A 43 10.19 17.97 -11.44
CA LYS A 43 9.04 18.32 -12.27
C LYS A 43 8.42 19.64 -11.85
N ALA A 44 7.86 20.35 -12.81
CA ALA A 44 7.05 21.55 -12.62
C ALA A 44 5.58 21.27 -13.00
N PRO A 45 4.60 21.75 -12.22
CA PRO A 45 3.18 21.61 -12.57
C PRO A 45 2.84 22.31 -13.89
N ARG A 46 1.95 21.73 -14.71
CA ARG A 46 1.48 22.38 -15.95
C ARG A 46 0.60 23.62 -15.69
N ASN A 47 -0.24 23.55 -14.67
CA ASN A 47 -1.29 24.55 -14.39
C ASN A 47 -0.92 25.55 -13.27
N GLY A 48 0.35 25.65 -12.90
CA GLY A 48 0.81 26.51 -11.81
C GLY A 48 1.28 27.89 -12.28
N ALA A 49 0.75 28.93 -11.64
CA ALA A 49 1.18 30.34 -11.72
C ALA A 49 2.66 30.60 -11.29
N GLU A 50 3.48 29.56 -11.15
CA GLU A 50 4.94 29.67 -10.95
C GLU A 50 5.68 30.12 -12.22
N ALA A 51 4.98 30.35 -13.33
CA ALA A 51 5.54 30.89 -14.56
C ALA A 51 6.10 32.32 -14.41
N MET A 52 5.83 33.03 -13.29
CA MET A 52 6.26 34.43 -13.08
C MET A 52 6.97 34.73 -11.76
N THR A 53 7.30 33.74 -10.92
CA THR A 53 8.06 34.01 -9.70
C THR A 53 9.56 34.08 -10.02
N ILE A 54 10.11 35.30 -9.92
CA ILE A 54 11.55 35.59 -9.90
C ILE A 54 12.22 34.55 -9.00
N ARG A 55 13.31 33.90 -9.47
CA ARG A 55 14.11 32.97 -8.66
C ARG A 55 14.38 33.67 -7.32
N SER A 56 13.76 33.18 -6.24
CA SER A 56 14.04 33.70 -4.91
C SER A 56 15.54 33.52 -4.65
N PRO A 57 16.23 34.52 -4.08
CA PRO A 57 17.69 34.45 -3.89
C PRO A 57 18.14 33.36 -2.90
N SER A 58 17.19 32.66 -2.25
CA SER A 58 17.43 31.58 -1.29
C SER A 58 16.48 30.41 -1.57
N ALA A 59 16.99 29.19 -1.43
CA ALA A 59 16.21 27.95 -1.52
C ALA A 59 15.14 27.81 -0.41
N LEU A 60 15.37 28.50 0.71
CA LEU A 60 14.57 28.44 1.93
C LEU A 60 13.97 29.80 2.25
N THR A 61 12.74 29.80 2.79
CA THR A 61 12.11 31.01 3.35
C THR A 61 12.86 31.49 4.61
N ALA A 62 12.60 32.72 5.05
CA ALA A 62 13.21 33.26 6.28
C ALA A 62 12.95 32.36 7.51
N HIS A 63 11.72 31.87 7.67
CA HIS A 63 11.35 30.96 8.76
C HIS A 63 12.02 29.58 8.62
N GLU A 64 12.18 29.06 7.40
CA GLU A 64 12.93 27.81 7.19
C GLU A 64 14.41 27.98 7.48
N ARG A 65 15.02 29.13 7.15
CA ARG A 65 16.42 29.41 7.53
C ARG A 65 16.58 29.51 9.05
N LEU A 66 15.60 30.09 9.75
CA LEU A 66 15.58 30.10 11.21
C LEU A 66 15.43 28.68 11.77
N LEU A 67 14.55 27.87 11.19
CA LEU A 67 14.32 26.47 11.59
C LEU A 67 15.60 25.64 11.47
N TRP A 68 16.32 25.80 10.36
CA TRP A 68 17.53 25.06 10.03
C TRP A 68 18.82 25.80 10.39
N LYS A 69 18.77 26.78 11.31
CA LYS A 69 19.91 27.64 11.66
C LYS A 69 21.19 26.89 12.06
N ASP A 70 21.04 25.67 12.58
CA ASP A 70 22.16 24.82 13.03
C ASP A 70 22.82 24.00 11.90
N VAL A 71 22.31 24.09 10.67
CA VAL A 71 22.82 23.37 9.49
C VAL A 71 23.23 24.39 8.43
N HIS A 72 24.47 24.88 8.54
CA HIS A 72 24.98 26.00 7.75
C HIS A 72 24.92 25.74 6.23
N GLU A 73 25.25 24.52 5.80
CA GLU A 73 25.24 24.07 4.41
C GLU A 73 23.83 24.13 3.82
N LEU A 74 22.82 23.77 4.61
CA LEU A 74 21.42 23.79 4.21
C LEU A 74 20.88 25.23 4.04
N ILE A 75 21.17 26.13 4.98
CA ILE A 75 20.69 27.53 4.91
C ILE A 75 21.44 28.41 3.91
N SER A 76 22.60 27.96 3.45
CA SER A 76 23.44 28.60 2.43
C SER A 76 23.15 28.09 1.02
N SER A 77 22.21 27.14 0.87
CA SER A 77 21.87 26.52 -0.40
C SER A 77 21.21 27.54 -1.35
N PRO A 78 21.75 27.76 -2.57
CA PRO A 78 21.23 28.75 -3.51
C PRO A 78 19.98 28.25 -4.24
N ASP A 79 19.77 26.93 -4.33
CA ASP A 79 18.60 26.32 -4.96
C ASP A 79 18.02 25.17 -4.13
N SER A 80 16.76 24.84 -4.44
CA SER A 80 15.99 23.84 -3.70
C SER A 80 16.52 22.40 -3.84
N GLU A 81 17.21 22.06 -4.93
CA GLU A 81 17.77 20.72 -5.15
C GLU A 81 19.02 20.55 -4.29
N ILE A 82 19.90 21.56 -4.26
CA ILE A 82 21.02 21.61 -3.30
C ILE A 82 20.47 21.52 -1.87
N ALA A 83 19.47 22.31 -1.51
CA ALA A 83 18.89 22.24 -0.16
C ALA A 83 18.35 20.83 0.17
N CYS A 84 17.72 20.13 -0.78
CA CYS A 84 17.28 18.75 -0.55
C CYS A 84 18.47 17.80 -0.37
N GLN A 85 19.52 17.92 -1.18
CA GLN A 85 20.73 17.11 -1.04
C GLN A 85 21.42 17.35 0.31
N GLN A 86 21.59 18.62 0.70
CA GLN A 86 22.20 19.01 1.98
C GLN A 86 21.37 18.53 3.17
N PHE A 87 20.04 18.57 3.08
CA PHE A 87 19.17 17.97 4.08
C PHE A 87 19.39 16.46 4.21
N VAL A 88 19.52 15.73 3.09
CA VAL A 88 19.81 14.30 3.15
C VAL A 88 21.17 14.03 3.77
N ASP A 89 22.21 14.75 3.35
CA ASP A 89 23.59 14.49 3.80
C ASP A 89 23.86 14.92 5.24
N HIS A 90 23.33 16.07 5.67
CA HIS A 90 23.62 16.65 6.99
C HIS A 90 22.53 16.41 8.05
N VAL A 91 21.31 15.99 7.66
CA VAL A 91 20.21 15.71 8.61
C VAL A 91 19.81 14.24 8.58
N MET A 92 19.40 13.71 7.43
CA MET A 92 18.84 12.35 7.37
C MET A 92 19.91 11.26 7.50
N LYS A 93 21.08 11.45 6.89
CA LYS A 93 22.18 10.48 6.91
C LYS A 93 22.80 10.27 8.29
N PRO A 94 23.02 11.29 9.14
CA PRO A 94 23.43 11.08 10.54
C PRO A 94 22.38 10.30 11.36
N LEU A 95 21.10 10.59 11.14
CA LEU A 95 20.00 9.95 11.88
C LEU A 95 19.77 8.49 11.45
N LEU A 96 19.71 8.23 10.14
CA LEU A 96 19.44 6.91 9.59
C LEU A 96 20.70 6.03 9.46
N GLY A 97 21.88 6.64 9.42
CA GLY A 97 23.18 5.98 9.28
C GLY A 97 23.72 6.00 7.85
N SER A 98 25.00 6.36 7.72
CA SER A 98 25.70 6.51 6.43
C SER A 98 25.74 5.26 5.56
N LYS A 99 25.56 4.07 6.16
CA LYS A 99 25.47 2.79 5.43
C LYS A 99 24.20 2.67 4.57
N PHE A 100 23.11 3.35 4.95
CA PHE A 100 21.79 3.19 4.35
C PHE A 100 21.35 4.39 3.51
N VAL A 101 22.14 5.45 3.42
CA VAL A 101 21.73 6.70 2.79
C VAL A 101 22.77 7.13 1.76
N ASP A 102 22.33 7.22 0.50
CA ASP A 102 23.06 7.88 -0.58
C ASP A 102 22.46 9.28 -0.77
N ALA A 103 23.23 10.33 -0.44
CA ALA A 103 22.80 11.70 -0.64
C ALA A 103 22.81 12.11 -2.13
N GLY A 104 23.49 11.33 -2.98
CA GLY A 104 23.67 11.63 -4.39
C GLY A 104 24.68 12.75 -4.64
N MET A 105 24.89 13.02 -5.92
CA MET A 105 25.80 14.04 -6.43
C MET A 105 25.06 14.91 -7.43
N LEU A 106 25.19 16.23 -7.31
CA LEU A 106 24.65 17.13 -8.31
C LEU A 106 25.52 17.14 -9.56
N VAL A 107 24.86 17.06 -10.71
CA VAL A 107 25.49 17.11 -12.02
C VAL A 107 24.82 18.23 -12.81
N ARG A 108 25.62 19.07 -13.46
CA ARG A 108 25.10 20.16 -14.27
C ARG A 108 24.48 19.65 -15.56
N VAL A 109 23.41 20.30 -16.00
CA VAL A 109 22.69 19.97 -17.22
C VAL A 109 22.45 21.21 -18.06
N THR A 110 22.39 21.02 -19.36
CA THR A 110 21.93 22.03 -20.31
C THR A 110 20.40 22.01 -20.41
N ARG A 111 19.80 23.11 -20.87
CA ARG A 111 18.35 23.17 -21.09
C ARG A 111 17.94 22.20 -22.21
N GLU A 112 18.76 22.13 -23.26
CA GLU A 112 18.57 21.25 -24.41
C GLU A 112 18.57 19.77 -24.00
N PHE A 113 19.41 19.40 -23.01
CA PHE A 113 19.36 18.07 -22.39
C PHE A 113 17.99 17.79 -21.75
N LEU A 114 17.47 18.70 -20.92
CA LEU A 114 16.18 18.51 -20.26
C LEU A 114 15.01 18.45 -21.27
N GLU A 115 15.05 19.28 -22.31
CA GLU A 115 14.06 19.25 -23.39
C GLU A 115 14.09 17.92 -24.16
N SER A 116 15.28 17.40 -24.46
CA SER A 116 15.43 16.09 -25.10
C SER A 116 14.98 14.95 -24.21
N VAL A 117 15.19 15.03 -22.89
CA VAL A 117 14.71 14.05 -21.92
C VAL A 117 13.19 14.03 -21.87
N GLU A 118 12.52 15.18 -21.73
CA GLU A 118 11.05 15.23 -21.68
C GLU A 118 10.44 14.59 -22.93
N LYS A 119 10.98 14.91 -24.12
CA LYS A 119 10.54 14.32 -25.39
C LYS A 119 10.73 12.80 -25.43
N SER A 120 11.84 12.27 -24.89
CA SER A 120 12.14 10.84 -24.99
C SER A 120 11.30 9.98 -24.04
N VAL A 121 10.87 10.52 -22.90
CA VAL A 121 10.14 9.75 -21.89
C VAL A 121 8.62 9.93 -21.94
N ILE A 122 8.10 10.92 -22.67
CA ILE A 122 6.67 11.29 -22.63
C ILE A 122 5.72 10.10 -22.85
N CYS A 123 6.03 9.21 -23.79
CA CYS A 123 5.22 8.03 -24.11
C CYS A 123 5.35 6.88 -23.08
N GLN A 124 6.33 6.95 -22.18
CA GLN A 124 6.58 5.93 -21.15
C GLN A 124 5.94 6.33 -19.81
N ARG A 125 5.59 7.61 -19.65
CA ARG A 125 4.96 8.16 -18.44
C ARG A 125 3.46 7.87 -18.44
N PRO A 126 2.84 7.56 -17.28
CA PRO A 126 1.39 7.45 -17.19
C PRO A 126 0.69 8.74 -17.65
N ALA A 127 -0.41 8.64 -18.40
CA ALA A 127 -1.09 9.82 -18.99
C ALA A 127 -1.40 10.92 -17.95
N TRP A 128 -2.02 10.55 -16.83
CA TRP A 128 -2.33 11.49 -15.75
C TRP A 128 -1.09 12.14 -15.10
N ARG A 129 0.10 11.52 -15.19
CA ARG A 129 1.36 12.13 -14.75
C ARG A 129 1.85 13.18 -15.74
N VAL A 130 1.71 12.90 -17.03
CA VAL A 130 2.03 13.83 -18.13
C VAL A 130 1.13 15.07 -18.06
N ASP A 131 -0.15 14.87 -17.76
CA ASP A 131 -1.13 15.96 -17.64
C ASP A 131 -0.85 16.87 -16.43
N ASN A 132 -0.35 16.30 -15.34
CA ASN A 132 -0.11 17.06 -14.11
C ASN A 132 1.20 17.88 -14.15
N ALA A 133 2.28 17.33 -14.72
CA ALA A 133 3.60 17.94 -14.62
C ALA A 133 4.57 17.56 -15.75
N LEU A 134 5.50 18.46 -16.03
CA LEU A 134 6.60 18.33 -16.99
C LEU A 134 7.95 18.37 -16.26
N VAL A 135 9.04 17.95 -16.90
CA VAL A 135 10.40 18.28 -16.42
C VAL A 135 10.56 19.80 -16.27
N ASP A 136 11.16 20.24 -15.17
CA ASP A 136 11.39 21.66 -14.88
C ASP A 136 12.59 22.20 -15.68
N MET A 137 12.32 22.78 -16.86
CA MET A 137 13.32 23.31 -17.79
C MET A 137 14.13 24.49 -17.25
N ARG A 138 13.76 25.03 -16.08
CA ARG A 138 14.48 26.14 -15.44
C ARG A 138 15.68 25.66 -14.64
N ARG A 139 15.87 24.35 -14.48
CA ARG A 139 16.96 23.75 -13.70
C ARG A 139 18.23 23.66 -14.54
N ASP A 140 19.37 23.87 -13.88
CA ASP A 140 20.72 23.78 -14.43
C ASP A 140 21.52 22.61 -13.82
N SER A 141 20.87 21.83 -12.94
CA SER A 141 21.43 20.67 -12.27
C SER A 141 20.37 19.59 -12.01
N VAL A 142 20.84 18.35 -11.91
CA VAL A 142 20.05 17.15 -11.57
C VAL A 142 20.80 16.33 -10.52
N LEU A 143 20.08 15.52 -9.76
CA LEU A 143 20.68 14.68 -8.73
C LEU A 143 20.98 13.27 -9.27
N LEU A 144 22.24 12.89 -9.24
CA LEU A 144 22.71 11.56 -9.62
C LEU A 144 22.85 10.68 -8.38
N LEU A 145 22.16 9.54 -8.36
CA LEU A 145 22.13 8.58 -7.27
C LEU A 145 22.62 7.22 -7.75
N SER A 146 23.06 6.37 -6.83
CA SER A 146 23.33 4.97 -7.16
C SER A 146 22.03 4.23 -7.49
N ASP A 147 22.04 3.38 -8.53
CA ASP A 147 20.90 2.53 -8.84
C ASP A 147 20.83 1.41 -7.80
N HIS A 148 19.95 1.59 -6.82
CA HIS A 148 19.73 0.63 -5.74
C HIS A 148 18.95 -0.61 -6.18
N SER A 149 18.48 -0.68 -7.43
CA SER A 149 17.82 -1.88 -7.98
C SER A 149 18.78 -2.94 -8.53
N ILE A 150 20.07 -2.62 -8.65
CA ILE A 150 21.10 -3.50 -9.24
C ILE A 150 22.38 -3.54 -8.39
N PHE A 151 23.17 -4.60 -8.53
CA PHE A 151 24.55 -4.65 -8.02
C PHE A 151 25.53 -4.26 -9.11
N THR A 152 26.25 -3.16 -8.91
CA THR A 152 27.14 -2.55 -9.91
C THR A 152 28.58 -3.04 -9.83
N HIS A 153 28.98 -3.59 -8.68
CA HIS A 153 30.35 -4.04 -8.42
C HIS A 153 30.44 -5.57 -8.37
N GLY A 154 31.36 -6.10 -9.18
CA GLY A 154 31.75 -7.50 -9.24
C GLY A 154 32.01 -7.92 -10.68
N ASN A 155 33.23 -8.34 -10.98
CA ASN A 155 33.64 -8.98 -12.24
C ASN A 155 33.03 -10.39 -12.38
N LEU A 156 31.81 -10.59 -11.88
CA LEU A 156 31.18 -11.86 -11.66
C LEU A 156 29.95 -11.96 -12.56
N GLY A 157 30.07 -12.75 -13.63
CA GLY A 157 29.12 -12.78 -14.74
C GLY A 157 27.65 -12.86 -14.31
N SER A 158 26.82 -12.04 -14.95
CA SER A 158 25.38 -12.20 -15.26
C SER A 158 24.44 -12.78 -14.19
N SER A 159 24.77 -12.74 -12.89
CA SER A 159 23.82 -13.19 -11.87
C SER A 159 22.66 -12.18 -11.80
N PRO A 160 21.41 -12.61 -11.99
CA PRO A 160 20.27 -11.71 -11.92
C PRO A 160 20.17 -11.07 -10.53
N CYS A 161 19.88 -9.77 -10.50
CA CYS A 161 19.59 -9.02 -9.29
C CYS A 161 18.08 -8.85 -9.18
N ILE A 162 17.54 -9.14 -7.99
CA ILE A 162 16.16 -8.81 -7.66
C ILE A 162 16.15 -7.75 -6.57
N SER A 163 15.36 -6.70 -6.74
CA SER A 163 15.21 -5.66 -5.72
C SER A 163 13.76 -5.41 -5.37
N VAL A 164 13.51 -5.10 -4.10
CA VAL A 164 12.20 -4.83 -3.54
C VAL A 164 12.21 -3.43 -2.96
N GLU A 165 11.30 -2.57 -3.41
CA GLU A 165 11.02 -1.27 -2.83
C GLU A 165 9.82 -1.40 -1.88
N ILE A 166 9.98 -0.96 -0.63
CA ILE A 166 8.90 -0.91 0.35
C ILE A 166 8.74 0.52 0.84
N LYS A 167 7.50 1.02 0.82
CA LYS A 167 7.10 2.25 1.49
C LYS A 167 6.39 1.91 2.80
N PRO A 168 7.11 1.91 3.94
CA PRO A 168 6.62 1.31 5.18
C PRO A 168 5.56 2.16 5.90
N LYS A 169 5.47 3.46 5.61
CA LYS A 169 4.58 4.42 6.31
C LYS A 169 4.96 4.53 7.81
N CYS A 170 4.05 5.06 8.64
CA CYS A 170 4.29 5.31 10.07
C CYS A 170 4.14 4.03 10.91
N GLY A 171 5.23 3.62 11.58
CA GLY A 171 5.35 2.38 12.34
C GLY A 171 4.95 2.43 13.82
N PHE A 172 4.34 3.54 14.28
CA PHE A 172 3.88 3.68 15.67
C PHE A 172 2.52 4.36 15.75
N LEU A 173 1.85 4.19 16.90
CA LEU A 173 0.65 4.94 17.28
C LEU A 173 1.07 6.17 18.10
N PRO A 174 0.51 7.36 17.82
CA PRO A 174 0.85 8.55 18.58
C PRO A 174 0.42 8.43 20.04
N LEU A 175 1.33 8.77 20.96
CA LEU A 175 1.08 8.81 22.41
C LEU A 175 0.87 10.24 22.93
N SER A 176 0.79 11.21 22.01
CA SER A 176 0.71 12.63 22.34
C SER A 176 -0.43 12.95 23.31
N ARG A 177 -0.12 13.78 24.32
CA ARG A 177 -1.10 14.37 25.24
C ARG A 177 -1.96 15.45 24.57
N PHE A 178 -1.55 15.92 23.38
CA PHE A 178 -2.22 16.96 22.63
C PHE A 178 -3.37 16.42 21.76
N ILE A 179 -3.43 15.10 21.55
CA ILE A 179 -4.59 14.46 20.90
C ILE A 179 -5.83 14.63 21.77
N SER A 180 -6.87 15.21 21.19
CA SER A 180 -8.15 15.44 21.86
C SER A 180 -8.94 14.15 22.12
N GLU A 181 -9.96 14.23 22.99
CA GLU A 181 -10.91 13.12 23.18
C GLU A 181 -11.69 12.82 21.90
N GLU A 182 -12.01 13.85 21.12
CA GLU A 182 -12.71 13.71 19.84
C GLU A 182 -11.90 12.89 18.83
N THR A 183 -10.57 13.02 18.85
CA THR A 183 -9.64 12.35 17.94
C THR A 183 -8.90 11.18 18.61
N ALA A 184 -9.35 10.72 19.79
CA ALA A 184 -8.69 9.68 20.58
C ALA A 184 -8.51 8.34 19.85
N ILE A 185 -9.27 8.08 18.79
CA ILE A 185 -9.12 6.91 17.91
C ILE A 185 -7.70 6.79 17.33
N LYS A 186 -7.00 7.92 17.14
CA LYS A 186 -5.61 7.97 16.68
C LYS A 186 -4.65 7.19 17.57
N LYS A 187 -4.97 7.02 18.86
CA LYS A 187 -4.16 6.27 19.82
C LYS A 187 -4.35 4.75 19.71
N ARG A 188 -5.30 4.27 18.88
CA ARG A 188 -5.68 2.86 18.76
C ARG A 188 -5.57 2.34 17.33
N ILE A 189 -5.86 3.18 16.34
CA ILE A 189 -5.85 2.83 14.92
C ILE A 189 -4.73 3.57 14.22
N THR A 190 -3.99 2.87 13.37
CA THR A 190 -2.87 3.47 12.66
C THR A 190 -3.34 4.55 11.70
N ARG A 191 -2.50 5.57 11.50
CA ARG A 191 -2.75 6.59 10.46
C ARG A 191 -2.89 5.97 9.07
N PHE A 192 -2.18 4.87 8.77
CA PHE A 192 -2.32 4.17 7.50
C PHE A 192 -3.73 3.59 7.32
N GLN A 193 -4.23 2.83 8.30
CA GLN A 193 -5.56 2.24 8.26
C GLN A 193 -6.66 3.31 8.17
N MET A 194 -6.57 4.38 8.97
CA MET A 194 -7.54 5.47 8.88
C MET A 194 -7.51 6.13 7.50
N HIS A 195 -6.33 6.33 6.93
CA HIS A 195 -6.19 6.95 5.61
C HIS A 195 -6.66 6.05 4.46
N GLN A 196 -6.63 4.71 4.62
CA GLN A 196 -7.25 3.80 3.63
C GLN A 196 -8.75 4.10 3.47
N ALA A 197 -9.47 4.43 4.53
CA ALA A 197 -10.89 4.80 4.45
C ALA A 197 -11.11 6.04 3.57
N LEU A 198 -10.32 7.10 3.79
CA LEU A 198 -10.43 8.32 2.98
C LEU A 198 -10.08 8.06 1.51
N LYS A 199 -9.04 7.26 1.26
CA LYS A 199 -8.65 6.88 -0.10
C LYS A 199 -9.73 6.08 -0.82
N LEU A 200 -10.38 5.16 -0.11
CA LEU A 200 -11.48 4.38 -0.67
C LEU A 200 -12.66 5.29 -1.00
N GLN A 201 -13.02 6.21 -0.09
CA GLN A 201 -14.09 7.19 -0.33
C GLN A 201 -13.79 8.10 -1.54
N GLN A 202 -12.53 8.45 -1.75
CA GLN A 202 -12.08 9.27 -2.88
C GLN A 202 -11.91 8.48 -4.19
N GLY A 203 -12.07 7.15 -4.17
CA GLY A 203 -11.84 6.29 -5.33
C GLY A 203 -10.36 6.16 -5.72
N GLU A 204 -9.41 6.52 -4.84
CA GLU A 204 -7.97 6.33 -5.08
C GLU A 204 -7.55 4.86 -5.00
N ILE A 205 -8.33 4.04 -4.30
CA ILE A 205 -8.12 2.59 -4.14
C ILE A 205 -9.45 1.86 -4.30
N SER A 206 -9.38 0.62 -4.80
CA SER A 206 -10.54 -0.29 -4.96
C SER A 206 -10.89 -1.04 -3.68
N LEU A 207 -9.89 -1.35 -2.86
CA LEU A 207 -10.00 -2.20 -1.68
C LEU A 207 -9.10 -1.65 -0.57
N LEU A 208 -9.55 -1.82 0.68
CA LEU A 208 -8.74 -1.54 1.86
C LEU A 208 -7.61 -2.55 1.96
N SER A 209 -6.38 -2.07 2.11
CA SER A 209 -5.23 -2.94 2.34
C SER A 209 -5.27 -3.54 3.75
N GLU A 210 -4.99 -4.84 3.85
CA GLU A 210 -4.79 -5.53 5.14
C GLU A 210 -3.42 -5.22 5.76
N TYR A 211 -2.52 -4.54 5.03
CA TYR A 211 -1.21 -4.16 5.52
C TYR A 211 -1.31 -3.30 6.78
N ASN A 212 -0.59 -3.73 7.82
CA ASN A 212 -0.43 -2.98 9.05
C ASN A 212 1.04 -2.60 9.27
N PRO A 213 1.39 -1.30 9.26
CA PRO A 213 2.74 -0.85 9.60
C PRO A 213 3.22 -1.35 10.97
N LEU A 214 2.36 -1.46 11.97
CA LEU A 214 2.76 -1.95 13.29
C LEU A 214 3.26 -3.40 13.26
N ASP A 215 2.81 -4.21 12.30
CA ASP A 215 3.30 -5.57 12.11
C ASP A 215 4.70 -5.57 11.47
N LEU A 216 4.92 -4.70 10.48
CA LEU A 216 6.22 -4.55 9.82
C LEU A 216 7.31 -4.07 10.81
N PHE A 217 6.99 -3.08 11.64
CA PHE A 217 7.88 -2.48 12.65
C PHE A 217 7.88 -3.22 14.01
N SER A 218 7.28 -4.40 14.10
CA SER A 218 7.08 -5.09 15.38
C SER A 218 8.34 -5.71 16.00
N GLY A 219 9.41 -5.89 15.21
CA GLY A 219 10.56 -6.73 15.56
C GLY A 219 10.28 -8.24 15.53
N SER A 220 9.01 -8.68 15.41
CA SER A 220 8.63 -10.10 15.33
C SER A 220 8.68 -10.60 13.89
N GLN A 221 9.44 -11.66 13.65
CA GLN A 221 9.58 -12.27 12.32
C GLN A 221 8.23 -12.65 11.71
N GLN A 222 7.35 -13.24 12.51
CA GLN A 222 6.03 -13.70 12.07
C GLN A 222 5.15 -12.52 11.64
N ARG A 223 5.16 -11.43 12.41
CA ARG A 223 4.39 -10.22 12.09
C ARG A 223 4.99 -9.46 10.91
N THR A 224 6.32 -9.36 10.83
CA THR A 224 7.00 -8.77 9.67
C THR A 224 6.70 -9.55 8.39
N PHE A 225 6.76 -10.87 8.43
CA PHE A 225 6.39 -11.73 7.29
C PHE A 225 4.92 -11.53 6.89
N LYS A 226 4.00 -11.52 7.87
CA LYS A 226 2.58 -11.21 7.62
C LYS A 226 2.43 -9.86 6.92
N ALA A 227 3.09 -8.81 7.42
CA ALA A 227 3.01 -7.47 6.84
C ALA A 227 3.52 -7.43 5.39
N ILE A 228 4.62 -8.12 5.10
CA ILE A 228 5.17 -8.25 3.74
C ILE A 228 4.21 -9.01 2.82
N LYS A 229 3.56 -10.07 3.33
CA LYS A 229 2.53 -10.81 2.60
C LYS A 229 1.29 -9.96 2.31
N ASP A 230 0.80 -9.20 3.29
CA ASP A 230 -0.35 -8.31 3.12
C ASP A 230 -0.06 -7.20 2.11
N ILE A 231 1.16 -6.63 2.17
CA ILE A 231 1.65 -5.67 1.18
C ILE A 231 1.73 -6.32 -0.22
N PHE A 232 2.17 -7.57 -0.33
CA PHE A 232 2.18 -8.27 -1.62
C PHE A 232 0.76 -8.49 -2.17
N THR A 233 -0.21 -8.80 -1.32
CA THR A 233 -1.62 -8.98 -1.75
C THR A 233 -2.23 -7.67 -2.27
N SER A 234 -1.97 -6.55 -1.59
CA SER A 234 -2.47 -5.22 -1.98
C SER A 234 -1.30 -4.22 -2.07
N PRO A 235 -0.53 -4.24 -3.17
CA PRO A 235 0.72 -3.48 -3.28
C PRO A 235 0.52 -1.98 -3.25
N GLN A 236 -0.58 -1.47 -3.80
CA GLN A 236 -0.88 -0.05 -3.93
C GLN A 236 0.36 0.75 -4.37
N ASN A 237 0.76 1.78 -3.62
CA ASN A 237 2.03 2.49 -3.80
C ASN A 237 3.08 2.13 -2.74
N ASN A 238 2.90 0.98 -2.09
CA ASN A 238 3.67 0.49 -0.97
C ASN A 238 4.73 -0.54 -1.35
N PHE A 239 4.60 -1.19 -2.51
CA PHE A 239 5.49 -2.30 -2.89
C PHE A 239 5.74 -2.37 -4.38
N ARG A 240 7.01 -2.53 -4.73
CA ARG A 240 7.46 -2.79 -6.09
C ARG A 240 8.59 -3.80 -6.08
N VAL A 241 8.65 -4.63 -7.12
CA VAL A 241 9.76 -5.57 -7.32
C VAL A 241 10.34 -5.36 -8.70
N PHE A 242 11.67 -5.34 -8.77
CA PHE A 242 12.43 -5.14 -9.99
C PHE A 242 13.39 -6.31 -10.22
N MET A 243 13.52 -6.74 -11.46
CA MET A 243 14.51 -7.70 -11.95
C MET A 243 15.52 -6.96 -12.83
N ASN A 244 16.79 -6.93 -12.43
CA ASN A 244 17.85 -6.18 -13.12
C ASN A 244 17.44 -4.73 -13.43
N GLY A 245 16.74 -4.10 -12.47
CA GLY A 245 16.20 -2.75 -12.61
C GLY A 245 14.89 -2.62 -13.40
N SER A 246 14.44 -3.66 -14.10
CA SER A 246 13.15 -3.64 -14.78
C SER A 246 12.01 -4.00 -13.83
N LEU A 247 10.93 -3.22 -13.78
CA LEU A 247 9.79 -3.50 -12.92
C LEU A 247 9.10 -4.81 -13.35
N ILE A 248 8.94 -5.75 -12.40
CA ILE A 248 8.23 -7.02 -12.64
C ILE A 248 6.96 -7.16 -11.78
N PHE A 249 6.78 -6.30 -10.77
CA PHE A 249 5.60 -6.30 -9.89
C PHE A 249 5.35 -4.92 -9.28
N GLY A 250 4.08 -4.54 -9.16
CA GLY A 250 3.66 -3.23 -8.66
C GLY A 250 3.34 -2.22 -9.77
N GLY A 251 3.10 -0.96 -9.39
CA GLY A 251 2.68 0.10 -10.32
C GLY A 251 3.82 1.01 -10.76
N LEU A 252 4.03 1.17 -12.07
CA LEU A 252 5.01 2.10 -12.63
C LEU A 252 4.49 3.54 -12.55
N GLY A 253 5.10 4.38 -11.70
CA GLY A 253 4.73 5.79 -11.56
C GLY A 253 3.39 6.05 -10.84
N GLY A 254 2.74 5.02 -10.30
CA GLY A 254 1.41 5.10 -9.67
C GLY A 254 1.17 4.02 -8.61
N GLY A 255 -0.10 3.85 -8.23
CA GLY A 255 -0.56 2.71 -7.45
C GLY A 255 -0.73 1.46 -8.33
N ALA A 256 -0.49 0.28 -7.76
CA ALA A 256 -0.79 -1.00 -8.37
C ALA A 256 -2.24 -1.42 -8.07
N GLN A 257 -2.80 -2.26 -8.95
CA GLN A 257 -4.00 -3.03 -8.63
C GLN A 257 -3.68 -4.12 -7.60
N ASP A 258 -4.72 -4.65 -6.95
CA ASP A 258 -4.59 -5.81 -6.08
C ASP A 258 -4.13 -7.04 -6.86
N THR A 259 -3.38 -7.91 -6.18
CA THR A 259 -2.74 -9.08 -6.78
C THR A 259 -3.76 -10.16 -7.05
N ASN A 260 -4.26 -10.21 -8.28
CA ASN A 260 -5.10 -11.28 -8.77
C ASN A 260 -4.28 -12.52 -9.19
N PHE A 261 -4.97 -13.62 -9.52
CA PHE A 261 -4.33 -14.88 -9.92
C PHE A 261 -3.36 -14.73 -11.10
N CYS A 262 -3.70 -13.95 -12.13
CA CYS A 262 -2.85 -13.75 -13.30
C CYS A 262 -1.55 -13.00 -12.95
N ILE A 263 -1.65 -11.96 -12.12
CA ILE A 263 -0.50 -11.18 -11.64
C ILE A 263 0.40 -12.07 -10.77
N ALA A 264 -0.18 -12.80 -9.82
CA ALA A 264 0.55 -13.72 -8.94
C ALA A 264 1.32 -14.78 -9.74
N LYS A 265 0.67 -15.38 -10.75
CA LYS A 265 1.29 -16.38 -11.62
C LYS A 265 2.44 -15.79 -12.45
N ALA A 266 2.22 -14.65 -13.10
CA ALA A 266 3.26 -13.98 -13.88
C ALA A 266 4.48 -13.61 -13.01
N PHE A 267 4.21 -13.18 -11.77
CA PHE A 267 5.26 -12.90 -10.80
C PHE A 267 6.04 -14.15 -10.39
N GLU A 268 5.35 -15.23 -10.03
CA GLU A 268 5.95 -16.54 -9.70
C GLU A 268 6.86 -17.06 -10.82
N ASP A 269 6.44 -16.91 -12.08
CA ASP A 269 7.22 -17.30 -13.25
C ASP A 269 8.47 -16.41 -13.43
N ALA A 270 8.34 -15.10 -13.18
CA ALA A 270 9.47 -14.16 -13.25
C ALA A 270 10.57 -14.44 -12.21
N LEU A 271 10.24 -15.09 -11.08
CA LEU A 271 11.20 -15.44 -10.03
C LEU A 271 12.04 -16.68 -10.35
N LYS A 272 11.71 -17.43 -11.41
CA LYS A 272 12.36 -18.69 -11.77
C LYS A 272 13.88 -18.57 -11.96
N SER A 273 14.37 -17.44 -12.46
CA SER A 273 15.80 -17.21 -12.68
C SER A 273 16.60 -16.91 -11.41
N VAL A 274 15.93 -16.64 -10.29
CA VAL A 274 16.57 -16.20 -9.02
C VAL A 274 16.35 -17.21 -7.90
N ILE A 275 15.15 -17.78 -7.79
CA ILE A 275 14.76 -18.66 -6.68
C ILE A 275 14.59 -20.09 -7.21
N ARG A 276 15.48 -20.99 -6.77
CA ARG A 276 15.53 -22.41 -7.13
C ARG A 276 14.52 -23.21 -6.29
N ALA A 277 13.25 -22.90 -6.49
CA ALA A 277 12.12 -23.60 -5.87
C ALA A 277 11.13 -24.11 -6.96
N ASN A 278 10.34 -25.11 -6.57
CA ASN A 278 9.23 -25.62 -7.38
C ASN A 278 8.18 -24.53 -7.64
N ASP A 279 7.39 -24.73 -8.71
CA ASP A 279 6.31 -23.80 -9.05
C ASP A 279 5.33 -23.66 -7.87
N GLY A 280 4.98 -22.42 -7.54
CA GLY A 280 4.09 -22.06 -6.44
C GLY A 280 4.81 -21.78 -5.12
N LEU A 281 6.13 -22.00 -5.03
CA LEU A 281 6.91 -21.78 -3.81
C LEU A 281 7.87 -20.58 -3.92
N ARG A 282 8.13 -20.02 -5.11
CA ARG A 282 9.15 -18.98 -5.29
C ARG A 282 8.75 -17.65 -4.65
N THR A 283 7.48 -17.27 -4.78
CA THR A 283 6.94 -16.05 -4.18
C THR A 283 7.11 -16.09 -2.67
N GLU A 284 6.65 -17.16 -2.00
CA GLU A 284 6.79 -17.31 -0.55
C GLU A 284 8.25 -17.24 -0.10
N ASN A 285 9.15 -17.90 -0.83
CA ASN A 285 10.59 -17.85 -0.60
C ASN A 285 11.17 -16.43 -0.73
N LEU A 286 10.71 -15.63 -1.71
CA LEU A 286 11.12 -14.22 -1.82
C LEU A 286 10.62 -13.42 -0.62
N LEU A 287 9.37 -13.60 -0.21
CA LEU A 287 8.82 -12.84 0.93
C LEU A 287 9.56 -13.19 2.22
N THR A 288 9.94 -14.45 2.41
CA THR A 288 10.81 -14.90 3.51
C THR A 288 12.18 -14.22 3.44
N LEU A 289 12.81 -14.23 2.26
CA LEU A 289 14.11 -13.57 2.04
C LEU A 289 14.06 -12.07 2.36
N VAL A 290 12.99 -11.37 1.96
CA VAL A 290 12.76 -9.95 2.29
C VAL A 290 12.60 -9.76 3.80
N THR A 291 11.83 -10.63 4.45
CA THR A 291 11.62 -10.60 5.91
C THR A 291 12.94 -10.71 6.66
N GLU A 292 13.75 -11.71 6.32
CA GLU A 292 15.05 -11.94 6.95
C GLU A 292 16.02 -10.78 6.70
N ALA A 293 15.99 -10.16 5.52
CA ALA A 293 16.82 -9.00 5.20
C ALA A 293 16.44 -7.77 6.00
N VAL A 294 15.14 -7.51 6.13
CA VAL A 294 14.61 -6.43 6.97
C VAL A 294 15.10 -6.60 8.40
N GLN A 295 14.96 -7.80 8.97
CA GLN A 295 15.38 -8.07 10.36
C GLN A 295 16.90 -7.98 10.53
N LYS A 296 17.67 -8.66 9.67
CA LYS A 296 19.13 -8.72 9.77
C LYS A 296 19.79 -7.35 9.55
N SER A 297 19.15 -6.46 8.79
CA SER A 297 19.68 -5.12 8.55
C SER A 297 19.45 -4.13 9.69
N GLY A 298 18.44 -4.33 10.54
CA GLY A 298 18.01 -3.34 11.54
C GLY A 298 17.53 -2.01 10.95
N VAL A 299 17.18 -1.99 9.65
CA VAL A 299 16.84 -0.76 8.93
C VAL A 299 15.57 -0.11 9.48
N LEU A 300 14.57 -0.92 9.87
CA LEU A 300 13.30 -0.44 10.37
C LEU A 300 13.40 0.15 11.79
N ASP A 301 14.27 -0.39 12.64
CA ASP A 301 14.45 0.13 14.01
C ASP A 301 14.99 1.56 13.95
N ARG A 302 16.01 1.78 13.12
CA ARG A 302 16.56 3.12 12.87
C ARG A 302 15.51 4.06 12.30
N LEU A 303 14.74 3.61 11.31
CA LEU A 303 13.67 4.42 10.73
C LEU A 303 12.62 4.79 11.77
N LEU A 304 12.22 3.83 12.61
CA LEU A 304 11.19 4.02 13.63
C LEU A 304 11.58 5.09 14.65
N GLU A 305 12.84 5.09 15.10
CA GLU A 305 13.33 6.12 16.03
C GLU A 305 13.28 7.52 15.42
N VAL A 306 13.59 7.66 14.12
CA VAL A 306 13.44 8.95 13.41
C VAL A 306 11.96 9.32 13.24
N GLN A 307 11.07 8.36 12.98
CA GLN A 307 9.63 8.63 12.90
C GLN A 307 9.05 9.11 14.23
N LYS A 308 9.56 8.61 15.37
CA LYS A 308 9.15 8.98 16.73
C LYS A 308 9.63 10.36 17.18
N LEU A 309 10.47 11.05 16.40
CA LEU A 309 10.75 12.47 16.60
C LEU A 309 9.45 13.31 16.58
N ASP A 310 8.40 12.83 15.88
CA ASP A 310 7.05 13.31 16.10
C ASP A 310 6.49 12.78 17.44
N ASN A 311 6.78 13.53 18.50
CA ASN A 311 6.35 13.24 19.86
C ASN A 311 5.04 13.94 20.27
N VAL A 312 4.68 15.03 19.58
CA VAL A 312 3.51 15.84 19.91
C VAL A 312 2.31 15.62 18.99
N ASP A 313 2.45 14.80 17.94
CA ASP A 313 1.47 14.66 16.87
C ASP A 313 1.22 16.00 16.13
N ILE A 314 0.63 15.96 14.93
CA ILE A 314 0.28 17.18 14.21
C ILE A 314 -0.68 18.09 14.99
N GLU A 315 -1.56 17.52 15.83
CA GLU A 315 -2.44 18.28 16.72
C GLU A 315 -1.67 19.11 17.75
N GLY A 316 -0.44 18.74 18.10
CA GLY A 316 0.44 19.56 18.93
C GLY A 316 1.39 20.43 18.11
N ALA A 317 2.05 19.85 17.10
CA ALA A 317 3.09 20.53 16.32
C ALA A 317 2.57 21.77 15.58
N ILE A 318 1.28 21.80 15.21
CA ILE A 318 0.66 22.95 14.57
C ILE A 318 0.66 24.21 15.45
N HIS A 319 0.61 24.06 16.79
CA HIS A 319 0.64 25.20 17.72
C HIS A 319 2.04 25.83 17.75
N ALA A 320 3.08 24.99 17.89
CA ALA A 320 4.47 25.42 17.83
C ALA A 320 4.80 26.09 16.47
N TYR A 321 4.20 25.62 15.38
CA TYR A 321 4.31 26.26 14.06
C TYR A 321 3.78 27.71 14.06
N TYR A 322 2.60 27.96 14.61
CA TYR A 322 2.06 29.32 14.68
C TYR A 322 2.91 30.23 15.57
N ASP A 323 3.43 29.71 16.69
CA ASP A 323 4.30 30.49 17.59
C ASP A 323 5.63 30.85 16.91
N MET A 324 6.31 29.89 16.28
CA MET A 324 7.60 30.14 15.63
C MET A 324 7.51 31.04 14.40
N THR A 325 6.33 31.12 13.76
CA THR A 325 6.06 32.01 12.63
C THR A 325 5.54 33.37 13.08
N ASN A 326 5.44 33.61 14.40
CA ASN A 326 4.89 34.81 15.01
C ASN A 326 3.48 35.14 14.49
N GLN A 327 2.68 34.10 14.24
CA GLN A 327 1.31 34.21 13.78
C GLN A 327 0.34 33.91 14.91
N ARG A 328 -0.85 34.51 14.86
CA ARG A 328 -1.91 34.16 15.80
C ARG A 328 -2.38 32.73 15.52
N CYS A 329 -2.31 31.85 16.51
CA CYS A 329 -2.75 30.47 16.38
C CYS A 329 -4.23 30.39 15.98
N MET A 330 -4.50 29.92 14.75
CA MET A 330 -5.86 29.83 14.21
C MET A 330 -6.66 28.68 14.83
N ILE A 331 -5.98 27.67 15.36
CA ILE A 331 -6.63 26.52 16.03
C ILE A 331 -7.23 26.98 17.36
N CYS A 332 -6.45 27.68 18.18
CA CYS A 332 -6.90 28.19 19.48
C CYS A 332 -8.10 29.14 19.39
N ARG A 333 -8.30 29.85 18.26
CA ARG A 333 -9.49 30.70 18.06
C ARG A 333 -10.80 29.92 18.02
N GLN A 334 -10.75 28.64 17.68
CA GLN A 334 -11.92 27.78 17.54
C GLN A 334 -12.21 26.98 18.81
N LEU A 335 -11.36 27.09 19.82
CA LEU A 335 -11.42 26.28 21.04
C LEU A 335 -12.06 27.04 22.21
N SER A 336 -12.75 26.31 23.08
CA SER A 336 -13.23 26.84 24.37
C SER A 336 -12.06 27.05 25.35
N GLN A 337 -12.29 27.87 26.39
CA GLN A 337 -11.28 28.13 27.43
C GLN A 337 -10.76 26.86 28.12
N GLU A 338 -11.59 25.84 28.27
CA GLU A 338 -11.20 24.55 28.85
C GLU A 338 -10.29 23.75 27.91
N GLN A 339 -10.59 23.77 26.61
CA GLN A 339 -9.79 23.09 25.59
C GLN A 339 -8.41 23.75 25.42
N LEU A 340 -8.33 25.07 25.57
CA LEU A 340 -7.07 25.83 25.48
C LEU A 340 -6.02 25.38 26.50
N LYS A 341 -6.45 24.95 27.71
CA LYS A 341 -5.54 24.49 28.77
C LYS A 341 -4.61 23.35 28.32
N ARG A 342 -5.05 22.53 27.35
CA ARG A 342 -4.24 21.44 26.79
C ARG A 342 -2.98 21.96 26.08
N TYR A 343 -3.09 23.10 25.40
CA TYR A 343 -2.06 23.66 24.53
C TYR A 343 -1.27 24.81 25.18
N THR A 344 -1.67 25.28 26.36
CA THR A 344 -0.98 26.36 27.08
C THR A 344 0.52 26.10 27.21
N SER A 345 0.91 24.87 27.54
CA SER A 345 2.34 24.51 27.65
C SER A 345 3.14 24.66 26.35
N LEU A 346 2.50 24.57 25.17
CA LEU A 346 3.16 24.79 23.89
C LEU A 346 3.32 26.29 23.62
N HIS A 347 2.26 27.07 23.85
CA HIS A 347 2.28 28.53 23.65
C HIS A 347 3.11 29.29 24.68
N SER A 348 3.40 28.67 25.83
CA SER A 348 4.32 29.21 26.84
C SER A 348 5.76 28.71 26.65
N ALA A 349 6.02 27.84 25.67
CA ALA A 349 7.35 27.35 25.37
C ALA A 349 8.21 28.48 24.77
N SER A 350 9.53 28.34 24.92
CA SER A 350 10.48 29.22 24.26
C SER A 350 10.43 29.08 22.73
N LEU A 351 10.96 30.07 22.02
CA LEU A 351 11.11 30.01 20.57
C LEU A 351 11.96 28.80 20.15
N ASP A 352 13.04 28.50 20.87
CA ASP A 352 13.92 27.37 20.56
C ASP A 352 13.20 26.01 20.74
N GLU A 353 12.35 25.87 21.76
CA GLU A 353 11.52 24.68 21.93
C GLU A 353 10.50 24.54 20.80
N SER A 354 9.85 25.64 20.40
CA SER A 354 8.90 25.63 19.28
C SER A 354 9.58 25.25 17.96
N LEU A 355 10.77 25.83 17.70
CA LEU A 355 11.60 25.49 16.55
C LEU A 355 11.99 24.01 16.57
N LYS A 356 12.39 23.47 17.74
CA LYS A 356 12.74 22.05 17.88
C LYS A 356 11.55 21.15 17.57
N ILE A 357 10.37 21.43 18.12
CA ILE A 357 9.15 20.65 17.89
C ILE A 357 8.82 20.58 16.40
N VAL A 358 8.84 21.73 15.72
CA VAL A 358 8.51 21.78 14.28
C VAL A 358 9.59 21.11 13.44
N LYS A 359 10.87 21.30 13.79
CA LYS A 359 12.01 20.64 13.11
C LYS A 359 11.88 19.12 13.20
N ASP A 360 11.71 18.60 14.41
CA ASP A 360 11.57 17.17 14.68
C ASP A 360 10.35 16.59 13.96
N TYR A 361 9.22 17.31 13.94
CA TYR A 361 8.02 16.91 13.21
C TYR A 361 8.26 16.79 11.70
N LEU A 362 8.95 17.76 11.08
CA LEU A 362 9.25 17.72 9.63
C LEU A 362 10.23 16.60 9.28
N ILE A 363 11.25 16.35 10.11
CA ILE A 363 12.18 15.20 9.94
C ILE A 363 11.40 13.89 10.03
N ALA A 364 10.56 13.73 11.05
CA ALA A 364 9.70 12.57 11.20
C ALA A 364 8.75 12.39 10.00
N THR A 365 8.24 13.49 9.45
CA THR A 365 7.37 13.46 8.26
C THR A 365 8.12 12.98 7.01
N SER A 366 9.39 13.36 6.82
CA SER A 366 10.25 12.75 5.79
C SER A 366 10.42 11.24 6.02
N ALA A 367 10.71 10.81 7.25
CA ALA A 367 10.88 9.40 7.59
C ALA A 367 9.59 8.56 7.41
N LYS A 368 8.41 9.13 7.66
CA LYS A 368 7.11 8.46 7.45
C LYS A 368 6.73 8.30 5.98
N ASP A 369 7.35 9.07 5.09
CA ASP A 369 7.02 9.13 3.66
C ASP A 369 8.13 8.60 2.74
N CYS A 370 9.28 8.22 3.30
CA CYS A 370 10.36 7.59 2.56
C CYS A 370 10.02 6.15 2.13
N SER A 371 10.79 5.62 1.18
CA SER A 371 10.85 4.19 0.87
C SER A 371 12.23 3.65 1.25
N PHE A 372 12.36 2.33 1.37
CA PHE A 372 13.66 1.68 1.32
C PHE A 372 13.68 0.59 0.25
N MET A 373 14.83 0.41 -0.37
CA MET A 373 15.06 -0.65 -1.36
C MET A 373 16.00 -1.69 -0.79
N ILE A 374 15.63 -2.96 -0.89
CA ILE A 374 16.50 -4.10 -0.64
C ILE A 374 16.83 -4.74 -1.98
N CYS A 375 18.11 -4.86 -2.30
CA CYS A 375 18.55 -5.55 -3.52
C CYS A 375 19.29 -6.82 -3.13
N PHE A 376 18.97 -7.92 -3.82
CA PHE A 376 19.52 -9.24 -3.63
C PHE A 376 20.26 -9.70 -4.88
N ARG A 377 21.36 -10.43 -4.67
CA ARG A 377 22.08 -11.15 -5.72
C ARG A 377 22.48 -12.52 -5.19
N GLN A 378 22.21 -13.57 -5.95
CA GLN A 378 22.63 -14.92 -5.56
C GLN A 378 24.16 -14.99 -5.53
N ARG A 379 24.72 -15.50 -4.42
CA ARG A 379 26.15 -15.76 -4.27
C ARG A 379 26.52 -17.05 -5.01
N LYS A 380 27.63 -17.05 -5.75
CA LYS A 380 28.15 -18.26 -6.40
C LYS A 380 29.05 -19.04 -5.44
N GLU A 381 29.09 -20.36 -5.58
CA GLU A 381 30.03 -21.20 -4.81
C GLU A 381 31.47 -20.76 -5.11
N GLY A 382 32.27 -20.54 -4.06
CA GLY A 382 33.64 -20.02 -4.16
C GLY A 382 33.80 -18.51 -3.95
N ASP A 383 32.71 -17.73 -3.87
CA ASP A 383 32.77 -16.30 -3.54
C ASP A 383 33.03 -16.07 -2.04
N SER A 384 34.30 -16.10 -1.63
CA SER A 384 34.73 -15.90 -0.23
C SER A 384 34.96 -14.42 0.17
N GLY A 385 34.58 -13.45 -0.66
CA GLY A 385 35.02 -12.04 -0.50
C GLY A 385 33.95 -10.94 -0.52
N SER A 386 32.65 -11.24 -0.46
CA SER A 386 31.63 -10.19 -0.55
C SER A 386 31.52 -9.38 0.75
N VAL A 387 31.77 -8.06 0.66
CA VAL A 387 31.60 -7.06 1.74
C VAL A 387 30.12 -6.90 2.14
N CYS A 388 29.20 -7.38 1.31
CA CYS A 388 27.77 -7.25 1.57
C CYS A 388 27.27 -8.27 2.61
N SER A 389 26.28 -7.85 3.39
CA SER A 389 25.54 -8.76 4.27
C SER A 389 24.89 -9.86 3.42
N ASN A 390 24.78 -11.08 3.96
CA ASN A 390 24.19 -12.21 3.26
C ASN A 390 23.09 -12.89 4.07
N ILE A 391 22.24 -13.64 3.38
CA ILE A 391 21.17 -14.45 3.95
C ILE A 391 21.24 -15.84 3.30
N TYR A 392 21.12 -16.87 4.12
CA TYR A 392 21.03 -18.24 3.64
C TYR A 392 19.59 -18.72 3.77
N LEU A 393 18.97 -19.03 2.64
CA LEU A 393 17.57 -19.44 2.57
C LEU A 393 17.49 -20.97 2.59
N ASP A 394 17.12 -21.50 3.75
CA ASP A 394 17.19 -22.94 4.04
C ASP A 394 16.33 -23.82 3.12
N SER A 395 15.17 -23.32 2.72
CA SER A 395 14.20 -23.99 1.84
C SER A 395 14.73 -24.23 0.42
N THR A 396 15.65 -23.39 -0.05
CA THR A 396 16.21 -23.46 -1.42
C THR A 396 17.69 -23.81 -1.44
N LYS A 397 18.34 -23.83 -0.26
CA LYS A 397 19.80 -24.00 -0.11
C LYS A 397 20.58 -22.95 -0.92
N GLN A 398 20.04 -21.74 -1.03
CA GLN A 398 20.66 -20.62 -1.72
C GLN A 398 21.14 -19.56 -0.74
N THR A 399 22.31 -18.99 -1.01
CA THR A 399 22.83 -17.81 -0.31
C THR A 399 22.66 -16.57 -1.18
N PHE A 400 22.15 -15.49 -0.60
CA PHE A 400 21.96 -14.21 -1.26
C PHE A 400 22.77 -13.12 -0.55
N ASP A 401 23.58 -12.39 -1.30
CA ASP A 401 24.08 -11.09 -0.87
C ASP A 401 22.95 -10.08 -0.94
N PHE A 402 22.90 -9.15 0.01
CA PHE A 402 21.93 -8.07 -0.01
C PHE A 402 22.51 -6.72 0.43
N LYS A 403 21.89 -5.66 -0.07
CA LYS A 403 22.14 -4.27 0.33
C LYS A 403 20.80 -3.55 0.54
N VAL A 404 20.77 -2.59 1.46
CA VAL A 404 19.56 -1.83 1.82
C VAL A 404 19.86 -0.34 1.77
N TYR A 405 18.98 0.44 1.14
CA TYR A 405 19.10 1.89 1.08
C TYR A 405 17.75 2.58 1.23
N PHE A 406 17.70 3.69 1.95
CA PHE A 406 16.57 4.60 1.96
C PHE A 406 16.58 5.47 0.70
N ILE A 407 15.39 5.74 0.18
CA ILE A 407 15.14 6.65 -0.94
C ILE A 407 13.97 7.58 -0.59
N ASP A 408 13.79 8.66 -1.36
CA ASP A 408 12.74 9.66 -1.15
C ASP A 408 12.78 10.37 0.22
N LEU A 409 13.99 10.71 0.68
CA LEU A 409 14.27 11.45 1.91
C LEU A 409 14.17 12.99 1.73
N ASP A 410 13.21 13.46 0.94
CA ASP A 410 13.09 14.89 0.62
C ASP A 410 12.81 15.77 1.85
N LEU A 411 13.38 16.97 1.84
CA LEU A 411 13.05 18.05 2.78
C LEU A 411 11.56 18.42 2.65
N LYS A 412 10.81 18.34 3.75
CA LYS A 412 9.42 18.82 3.80
C LYS A 412 9.40 20.34 4.01
N ARG A 413 8.55 21.03 3.24
CA ARG A 413 8.38 22.48 3.33
C ARG A 413 7.58 22.86 4.57
N LEU A 414 7.99 23.96 5.21
CA LEU A 414 7.32 24.48 6.41
C LEU A 414 5.85 24.86 6.14
N THR A 415 5.57 25.35 4.93
CA THR A 415 4.21 25.75 4.51
C THR A 415 3.20 24.60 4.51
N LYS A 416 3.65 23.33 4.54
CA LYS A 416 2.76 22.17 4.56
C LYS A 416 2.21 21.83 5.94
N MET A 417 2.64 22.51 7.02
CA MET A 417 2.15 22.23 8.37
C MET A 417 0.63 22.32 8.47
N GLU A 418 0.03 23.36 7.88
CA GLU A 418 -1.42 23.55 7.83
C GLU A 418 -2.11 22.46 6.98
N GLU A 419 -1.53 22.12 5.83
CA GLU A 419 -2.04 21.03 4.98
C GLU A 419 -2.03 19.68 5.71
N TYR A 420 -0.97 19.38 6.47
CA TYR A 420 -0.86 18.15 7.26
C TYR A 420 -1.92 18.08 8.35
N TYR A 421 -2.17 19.20 9.04
CA TYR A 421 -3.20 19.29 10.06
C TYR A 421 -4.61 19.09 9.48
N GLU A 422 -4.93 19.76 8.37
CA GLU A 422 -6.24 19.62 7.72
C GLU A 422 -6.44 18.22 7.12
N LEU A 423 -5.39 17.62 6.54
CA LEU A 423 -5.44 16.25 6.07
C LEU A 423 -5.66 15.26 7.21
N ASP A 424 -5.04 15.46 8.37
CA ASP A 424 -5.25 14.62 9.55
C ASP A 424 -6.69 14.67 10.04
N LYS A 425 -7.28 15.88 10.16
CA LYS A 425 -8.70 16.04 10.50
C LYS A 425 -9.62 15.31 9.53
N LYS A 426 -9.39 15.44 8.21
CA LYS A 426 -10.18 14.75 7.18
C LYS A 426 -10.09 13.23 7.32
N ILE A 427 -8.90 12.69 7.54
CA ILE A 427 -8.68 11.25 7.72
C ILE A 427 -9.44 10.72 8.93
N VAL A 428 -9.31 11.39 10.07
CA VAL A 428 -9.96 10.96 11.32
C VAL A 428 -11.47 11.06 11.21
N SER A 429 -12.00 12.15 10.63
CA SER A 429 -13.45 12.33 10.43
C SER A 429 -14.03 11.23 9.54
N CYS A 430 -13.42 11.01 8.37
CA CYS A 430 -13.83 9.97 7.43
C CYS A 430 -13.83 8.58 8.08
N TYR A 431 -12.77 8.23 8.81
CA TYR A 431 -12.69 6.93 9.47
C TYR A 431 -13.75 6.76 10.56
N LYS A 432 -14.03 7.80 11.36
CA LYS A 432 -15.10 7.76 12.37
C LYS A 432 -16.48 7.57 11.74
N GLU A 433 -16.74 8.19 10.59
CA GLU A 433 -18.00 8.01 9.85
C GLU A 433 -18.12 6.58 9.31
N MET A 434 -17.07 6.05 8.68
CA MET A 434 -17.03 4.67 8.18
C MET A 434 -17.28 3.67 9.32
N ALA A 435 -16.57 3.82 10.44
CA ALA A 435 -16.70 2.92 11.60
C ALA A 435 -18.11 2.93 12.23
N LYS A 436 -18.80 4.09 12.23
CA LYS A 436 -20.19 4.19 12.69
C LYS A 436 -21.15 3.45 11.76
N MET A 437 -20.94 3.54 10.44
CA MET A 437 -21.79 2.86 9.45
C MET A 437 -21.66 1.33 9.55
N ASP A 438 -20.45 0.82 9.78
CA ASP A 438 -20.22 -0.62 9.93
C ASP A 438 -20.86 -1.19 11.21
N GLN A 439 -20.76 -0.46 12.34
CA GLN A 439 -21.46 -0.83 13.59
C GLN A 439 -22.99 -0.82 13.43
N GLY A 440 -23.53 0.09 12.62
CA GLY A 440 -24.96 0.13 12.29
C GLY A 440 -25.41 -1.09 11.48
N ARG A 441 -24.59 -1.54 10.52
CA ARG A 441 -24.88 -2.70 9.66
C ARG A 441 -24.89 -4.01 10.45
N ASP A 442 -23.92 -4.25 11.33
CA ASP A 442 -23.83 -5.49 12.12
C ASP A 442 -25.04 -5.70 13.06
N SER A 443 -25.69 -4.62 13.49
CA SER A 443 -26.89 -4.70 14.35
C SER A 443 -28.16 -5.15 13.61
N GLN A 444 -28.26 -4.89 12.30
CA GLN A 444 -29.43 -5.25 11.46
C GLN A 444 -29.24 -6.55 10.67
N THR A 445 -28.02 -6.86 10.21
CA THR A 445 -27.74 -8.08 9.43
C THR A 445 -27.71 -9.35 10.27
N CYS A 446 -27.43 -9.26 11.58
CA CYS A 446 -27.35 -10.42 12.48
C CYS A 446 -28.72 -11.11 12.72
N LYS A 447 -29.85 -10.38 12.60
CA LYS A 447 -31.21 -10.96 12.71
C LYS A 447 -31.70 -11.62 11.42
N HIS A 448 -31.29 -11.14 10.25
CA HIS A 448 -31.77 -11.65 8.96
C HIS A 448 -30.97 -12.84 8.43
N HIS A 449 -29.65 -12.91 8.69
CA HIS A 449 -28.81 -14.04 8.25
C HIS A 449 -29.06 -15.32 9.06
N LYS A 450 -29.34 -15.22 10.36
CA LYS A 450 -29.70 -16.39 11.19
C LYS A 450 -31.00 -17.06 10.74
N LEU A 451 -32.01 -16.30 10.29
CA LEU A 451 -33.28 -16.87 9.80
C LEU A 451 -33.16 -17.51 8.40
N ARG A 452 -32.29 -16.98 7.52
CA ARG A 452 -32.08 -17.52 6.17
C ARG A 452 -31.21 -18.78 6.15
N ALA A 453 -30.16 -18.85 6.97
CA ALA A 453 -29.32 -20.04 7.07
C ALA A 453 -30.08 -21.25 7.62
N VAL A 454 -30.95 -21.04 8.62
CA VAL A 454 -31.82 -22.10 9.17
C VAL A 454 -32.88 -22.54 8.15
N LYS A 455 -33.47 -21.62 7.37
CA LYS A 455 -34.42 -21.99 6.30
C LYS A 455 -33.77 -22.78 5.16
N LEU A 456 -32.55 -22.42 4.73
CA LEU A 456 -31.85 -23.17 3.68
C LEU A 456 -31.45 -24.58 4.16
N ALA A 457 -30.97 -24.70 5.40
CA ALA A 457 -30.62 -26.00 5.98
C ALA A 457 -31.84 -26.92 6.13
N CYS A 458 -33.01 -26.39 6.51
CA CYS A 458 -34.25 -27.17 6.61
C CYS A 458 -34.83 -27.58 5.23
N VAL A 459 -34.63 -26.79 4.18
CA VAL A 459 -35.06 -27.14 2.81
C VAL A 459 -34.15 -28.20 2.20
N TYR A 460 -32.84 -28.13 2.46
CA TYR A 460 -31.87 -29.13 1.98
C TYR A 460 -32.06 -30.49 2.65
N ALA A 461 -32.30 -30.52 3.97
CA ALA A 461 -32.54 -31.76 4.72
C ALA A 461 -33.87 -32.46 4.38
N ARG A 462 -34.87 -31.73 3.85
CA ARG A 462 -36.15 -32.31 3.40
C ARG A 462 -36.11 -32.84 1.97
N SER A 463 -35.14 -32.42 1.16
CA SER A 463 -35.10 -32.74 -0.28
C SER A 463 -34.26 -33.97 -0.62
N TYR A 464 -33.46 -34.50 0.31
CA TYR A 464 -32.60 -35.67 0.08
C TYR A 464 -32.52 -36.57 1.33
N PRO A 465 -33.43 -37.55 1.50
CA PRO A 465 -33.50 -38.39 2.70
C PRO A 465 -32.41 -39.47 2.80
N SER A 466 -31.58 -39.63 1.77
CA SER A 466 -30.67 -40.77 1.62
C SER A 466 -29.23 -40.33 1.33
N TYR A 467 -28.60 -39.59 2.24
CA TYR A 467 -27.14 -39.44 2.23
C TYR A 467 -26.60 -39.73 3.61
N LYS A 468 -25.71 -40.73 3.68
CA LYS A 468 -25.10 -41.21 4.92
C LYS A 468 -24.20 -40.12 5.52
N TYR A 469 -24.19 -40.10 6.86
CA TYR A 469 -23.46 -39.19 7.76
C TYR A 469 -21.99 -38.89 7.42
N SER A 470 -21.32 -39.69 6.58
CA SER A 470 -19.87 -39.56 6.28
C SER A 470 -19.51 -38.50 5.22
N GLU A 471 -20.46 -37.99 4.45
CA GLU A 471 -20.19 -36.88 3.50
C GLU A 471 -20.53 -35.50 4.06
N PHE A 472 -21.31 -35.46 5.15
CA PHE A 472 -21.62 -34.21 5.86
C PHE A 472 -20.36 -33.63 6.52
N ASP A 473 -19.46 -34.47 7.04
CA ASP A 473 -18.18 -34.04 7.62
C ASP A 473 -17.20 -33.51 6.57
N LYS A 474 -17.27 -33.98 5.32
CA LYS A 474 -16.50 -33.43 4.20
C LYS A 474 -17.05 -32.09 3.72
N ALA A 475 -18.37 -31.96 3.60
CA ALA A 475 -19.01 -30.68 3.28
C ALA A 475 -18.80 -29.65 4.40
N LYS A 476 -18.80 -30.09 5.67
CA LYS A 476 -18.47 -29.28 6.85
C LYS A 476 -17.00 -28.84 6.85
N SER A 477 -16.06 -29.73 6.53
CA SER A 477 -14.64 -29.38 6.37
C SER A 477 -14.41 -28.36 5.24
N ILE A 478 -15.13 -28.49 4.12
CA ILE A 478 -15.05 -27.54 3.00
C ILE A 478 -15.71 -26.21 3.37
N LEU A 479 -16.86 -26.21 4.05
CA LEU A 479 -17.48 -24.98 4.55
C LEU A 479 -16.65 -24.31 5.64
N GLU A 480 -16.01 -25.06 6.54
CA GLU A 480 -15.09 -24.54 7.57
C GLU A 480 -13.84 -23.95 6.91
N THR A 481 -13.36 -24.52 5.80
CA THR A 481 -12.22 -23.98 5.03
C THR A 481 -12.60 -22.71 4.24
N VAL A 482 -13.83 -22.64 3.72
CA VAL A 482 -14.35 -21.47 2.98
C VAL A 482 -14.80 -20.35 3.94
N THR A 483 -15.27 -20.66 5.15
CA THR A 483 -15.62 -19.68 6.19
C THR A 483 -14.42 -19.20 7.01
N SER A 484 -13.30 -19.94 7.00
CA SER A 484 -12.00 -19.49 7.52
C SER A 484 -11.45 -18.25 6.81
N ALA A 485 -11.89 -18.00 5.58
CA ALA A 485 -11.45 -16.86 4.78
C ALA A 485 -12.28 -15.58 5.02
N GLN A 486 -13.37 -15.61 5.80
CA GLN A 486 -14.20 -14.42 6.03
C GLN A 486 -14.77 -14.21 7.45
N ILE A 487 -14.51 -15.07 8.44
CA ILE A 487 -14.86 -14.74 9.84
C ILE A 487 -13.73 -15.15 10.80
N ARG A 488 -12.85 -14.21 11.12
CA ARG A 488 -12.05 -14.23 12.37
C ARG A 488 -12.44 -13.03 13.24
N PHE A 489 -13.66 -13.08 13.76
CA PHE A 489 -14.03 -12.45 15.02
C PHE A 489 -14.84 -13.50 15.80
N PHE A 490 -14.55 -13.64 17.09
CA PHE A 490 -15.05 -14.67 18.03
C PHE A 490 -14.31 -16.01 18.05
N PHE A 491 -13.13 -16.05 18.70
CA PHE A 491 -12.81 -17.10 19.68
C PHE A 491 -11.72 -16.58 20.64
N HIS A 492 -12.14 -15.78 21.61
CA HIS A 492 -11.36 -15.52 22.82
C HIS A 492 -12.28 -15.43 24.03
N TRP A 493 -13.05 -16.50 24.28
CA TRP A 493 -13.69 -16.75 25.58
C TRP A 493 -14.24 -18.19 25.63
N SER A 494 -13.41 -19.16 26.02
CA SER A 494 -13.85 -20.49 26.51
C SER A 494 -12.66 -21.35 26.95
N ALA A 495 -11.70 -20.76 27.66
CA ALA A 495 -10.59 -21.50 28.28
C ALA A 495 -10.67 -21.49 29.82
N LEU A 496 -11.86 -21.33 30.42
CA LEU A 496 -11.98 -21.17 31.88
C LEU A 496 -13.00 -22.07 32.60
N PHE A 497 -13.78 -22.92 31.93
CA PHE A 497 -14.56 -23.94 32.63
C PHE A 497 -14.69 -25.20 31.78
N GLY A 498 -13.73 -26.11 31.94
CA GLY A 498 -13.85 -27.49 31.47
C GLY A 498 -13.96 -28.40 32.68
N HIS A 499 -15.18 -28.78 33.05
CA HIS A 499 -15.44 -30.01 33.82
C HIS A 499 -16.88 -30.45 33.61
N GLY A 500 -17.02 -31.70 33.13
CA GLY A 500 -18.08 -32.66 33.43
C GLY A 500 -19.52 -32.26 33.15
N LEU A 501 -20.19 -33.02 32.29
CA LEU A 501 -21.15 -34.03 32.76
C LEU A 501 -21.74 -34.80 31.57
N THR A 502 -21.83 -36.10 31.83
CA THR A 502 -22.48 -37.18 31.08
C THR A 502 -24.00 -37.03 31.04
N ASP A 503 -24.61 -37.69 30.05
CA ASP A 503 -25.98 -38.21 29.93
C ASP A 503 -27.02 -37.78 30.99
N ASP A 504 -28.13 -37.18 30.56
CA ASP A 504 -29.49 -37.73 30.79
C ASP A 504 -30.62 -36.90 30.13
N LEU A 505 -31.43 -37.62 29.35
CA LEU A 505 -32.92 -37.65 29.32
C LEU A 505 -33.78 -36.37 29.13
N CYS A 506 -34.47 -36.40 27.98
CA CYS A 506 -35.94 -36.40 27.82
C CYS A 506 -36.82 -35.13 27.94
N TRP A 507 -37.64 -34.99 26.87
CA TRP A 507 -39.04 -34.53 26.78
C TRP A 507 -39.40 -33.05 26.98
N ILE A 508 -40.14 -32.52 25.98
CA ILE A 508 -41.41 -31.77 26.13
C ILE A 508 -42.08 -31.66 24.73
N PRO A 509 -43.43 -31.61 24.65
CA PRO A 509 -44.23 -32.30 23.63
C PRO A 509 -44.77 -31.40 22.49
N ARG A 510 -45.36 -32.06 21.49
CA ARG A 510 -46.22 -31.44 20.46
C ARG A 510 -47.39 -30.70 21.12
N SER A 511 -47.62 -29.46 20.72
CA SER A 511 -48.94 -28.83 20.73
C SER A 511 -49.23 -28.23 19.36
N ASP A 512 -50.38 -28.62 18.83
CA ASP A 512 -50.95 -28.21 17.55
C ASP A 512 -51.61 -26.83 17.61
N HIS A 513 -51.82 -26.29 16.41
CA HIS A 513 -52.70 -25.18 15.99
C HIS A 513 -52.21 -23.73 16.17
N ALA A 514 -51.64 -23.19 15.09
CA ALA A 514 -52.20 -22.02 14.38
C ALA A 514 -51.42 -21.72 13.09
N PHE A 515 -51.83 -22.29 11.95
CA PHE A 515 -51.61 -21.69 10.63
C PHE A 515 -52.75 -22.13 9.70
N SER A 516 -53.86 -21.41 9.78
CA SER A 516 -54.93 -21.37 8.79
C SER A 516 -54.93 -19.96 8.21
N SER A 517 -54.47 -19.83 6.97
CA SER A 517 -54.90 -18.85 5.95
C SER A 517 -53.76 -18.61 4.95
N LEU A 518 -54.14 -18.44 3.68
CA LEU A 518 -53.31 -18.25 2.48
C LEU A 518 -52.85 -19.53 1.77
N LEU A 519 -53.82 -20.41 1.51
CA LEU A 519 -53.90 -21.14 0.24
C LEU A 519 -55.21 -20.71 -0.44
N GLN A 520 -55.11 -19.86 -1.46
CA GLN A 520 -56.20 -19.71 -2.43
C GLN A 520 -55.63 -19.29 -3.79
N CYS A 521 -56.09 -20.02 -4.80
CA CYS A 521 -55.93 -19.85 -6.25
C CYS A 521 -54.75 -20.59 -6.92
N GLU A 522 -55.04 -21.87 -7.21
CA GLU A 522 -54.58 -22.57 -8.40
C GLU A 522 -55.54 -22.31 -9.59
N ASN A 523 -54.95 -22.23 -10.77
CA ASN A 523 -55.47 -22.54 -12.11
C ASN A 523 -56.54 -21.65 -12.77
N ASP A 524 -56.15 -21.05 -13.91
CA ASP A 524 -57.04 -20.86 -15.05
C ASP A 524 -56.33 -21.13 -16.38
N VAL A 525 -57.09 -21.68 -17.32
CA VAL A 525 -56.71 -22.41 -18.54
C VAL A 525 -56.77 -21.49 -19.78
N LYS A 526 -55.88 -21.68 -20.78
CA LYS A 526 -56.17 -21.87 -22.24
C LYS A 526 -55.12 -21.31 -23.23
N SER A 527 -54.57 -22.25 -24.01
CA SER A 527 -54.32 -22.28 -25.47
C SER A 527 -53.70 -21.10 -26.25
N SER A 528 -52.59 -21.36 -26.94
CA SER A 528 -52.47 -21.37 -28.43
C SER A 528 -50.98 -21.59 -28.84
N VAL A 529 -50.59 -22.69 -29.51
CA VAL A 529 -50.61 -23.04 -30.96
C VAL A 529 -49.18 -23.06 -31.55
N CYS A 530 -48.82 -24.24 -32.11
CA CYS A 530 -47.86 -24.57 -33.17
C CYS A 530 -46.32 -24.46 -32.94
N ARG A 531 -45.63 -25.63 -32.97
CA ARG A 531 -44.77 -26.18 -34.08
C ARG A 531 -43.40 -25.47 -34.12
N THR A 532 -42.25 -26.13 -33.93
CA THR A 532 -41.69 -27.27 -34.69
C THR A 532 -40.50 -27.91 -33.94
N ALA A 533 -40.43 -29.24 -33.90
CA ALA A 533 -39.17 -30.01 -33.86
C ALA A 533 -38.64 -30.18 -35.31
N PRO A 534 -37.45 -30.75 -35.64
CA PRO A 534 -36.49 -31.52 -34.81
C PRO A 534 -35.01 -31.11 -35.05
N ILE A 535 -34.00 -31.74 -34.42
CA ILE A 535 -33.10 -32.72 -35.08
C ILE A 535 -32.30 -33.50 -34.02
N GLN A 536 -32.24 -34.81 -34.26
CA GLN A 536 -31.51 -35.84 -33.53
C GLN A 536 -29.99 -35.73 -33.68
N VAL A 537 -29.24 -36.11 -32.64
CA VAL A 537 -28.02 -36.91 -32.84
C VAL A 537 -28.03 -38.09 -31.86
N GLN A 538 -27.94 -39.28 -32.43
CA GLN A 538 -27.93 -40.57 -31.77
C GLN A 538 -26.72 -40.74 -30.85
N ALA A 539 -26.99 -41.25 -29.65
CA ALA A 539 -25.99 -41.88 -28.80
C ALA A 539 -25.50 -43.17 -29.46
N LYS A 540 -24.18 -43.27 -29.69
CA LYS A 540 -23.48 -44.53 -29.90
C LYS A 540 -22.57 -44.76 -28.70
N ALA A 541 -22.96 -45.73 -27.88
CA ALA A 541 -22.13 -46.23 -26.80
C ALA A 541 -20.97 -47.05 -27.38
N THR A 542 -19.73 -46.64 -27.11
CA THR A 542 -18.58 -47.54 -27.09
C THR A 542 -17.67 -47.16 -25.93
N SER A 543 -17.42 -48.16 -25.09
CA SER A 543 -16.60 -48.17 -23.89
C SER A 543 -15.18 -47.62 -24.09
N LYS A 544 -14.74 -46.72 -23.20
CA LYS A 544 -13.42 -46.75 -22.55
C LYS A 544 -13.35 -45.70 -21.44
N ILE A 545 -13.11 -46.17 -20.22
CA ILE A 545 -12.86 -45.36 -19.03
C ILE A 545 -11.47 -44.74 -19.16
N THR A 546 -11.36 -43.41 -19.12
CA THR A 546 -10.20 -42.67 -18.57
C THR A 546 -10.61 -41.22 -18.26
N THR A 547 -10.57 -40.87 -16.97
CA THR A 547 -10.18 -39.55 -16.41
C THR A 547 -10.79 -38.28 -17.05
N SER A 548 -12.04 -37.91 -16.73
CA SER A 548 -12.59 -36.59 -17.12
C SER A 548 -13.79 -36.06 -16.30
N VAL A 549 -14.03 -36.50 -15.06
CA VAL A 549 -15.21 -36.04 -14.27
C VAL A 549 -14.86 -35.07 -13.13
N VAL A 550 -13.57 -34.75 -12.91
CA VAL A 550 -13.16 -33.83 -11.83
C VAL A 550 -13.14 -32.35 -12.26
N LEU A 551 -13.30 -32.04 -13.55
CA LEU A 551 -13.16 -30.66 -14.06
C LEU A 551 -14.45 -29.84 -14.14
N ASN A 552 -15.63 -30.38 -13.80
CA ASN A 552 -16.90 -29.67 -13.99
C ASN A 552 -17.58 -29.14 -12.70
N TRP A 553 -17.04 -29.44 -11.52
CA TRP A 553 -17.62 -28.93 -10.26
C TRP A 553 -17.21 -27.48 -9.96
N TYR A 554 -16.01 -27.08 -10.40
CA TYR A 554 -15.48 -25.74 -10.15
C TYR A 554 -16.18 -24.68 -11.00
N GLU A 555 -16.45 -24.97 -12.28
CA GLU A 555 -17.21 -24.06 -13.14
C GLU A 555 -18.65 -23.90 -12.68
N ILE A 556 -19.33 -24.98 -12.30
CA ILE A 556 -20.71 -24.91 -11.79
C ILE A 556 -20.79 -24.10 -10.48
N MET A 557 -19.83 -24.26 -9.56
CA MET A 557 -19.79 -23.48 -8.32
C MET A 557 -19.49 -22.00 -8.56
N VAL A 558 -18.57 -21.68 -9.47
CA VAL A 558 -18.23 -20.29 -9.80
C VAL A 558 -19.41 -19.60 -10.48
N THR A 559 -20.13 -20.28 -11.37
CA THR A 559 -21.35 -19.75 -12.00
C THR A 559 -22.46 -19.53 -10.98
N MET A 560 -22.69 -20.45 -10.03
CA MET A 560 -23.71 -20.28 -8.98
C MET A 560 -23.37 -19.17 -7.98
N ILE A 561 -22.08 -18.95 -7.66
CA ILE A 561 -21.64 -17.86 -6.77
C ILE A 561 -21.72 -16.50 -7.50
N CYS A 562 -21.39 -16.47 -8.79
CA CYS A 562 -21.53 -15.27 -9.63
C CYS A 562 -23.00 -14.88 -9.82
N GLU A 563 -23.92 -15.84 -10.02
CA GLU A 563 -25.36 -15.57 -10.15
C GLU A 563 -25.99 -15.14 -8.81
N ALA A 564 -25.58 -15.72 -7.68
CA ALA A 564 -26.07 -15.31 -6.36
C ALA A 564 -25.63 -13.87 -5.98
N ASN A 565 -24.43 -13.45 -6.40
CA ASN A 565 -23.92 -12.09 -6.22
C ASN A 565 -24.55 -11.09 -7.22
N ALA A 566 -24.84 -11.51 -8.45
CA ALA A 566 -25.53 -10.66 -9.43
C ALA A 566 -26.98 -10.33 -8.99
N VAL A 567 -27.69 -11.30 -8.41
CA VAL A 567 -29.08 -11.10 -7.92
C VAL A 567 -29.13 -10.21 -6.66
N SER A 568 -28.05 -10.11 -5.91
CA SER A 568 -27.95 -9.21 -4.74
C SER A 568 -27.49 -7.80 -5.09
N ILE A 569 -26.80 -7.60 -6.21
CA ILE A 569 -26.45 -6.26 -6.74
C ILE A 569 -27.62 -5.60 -7.48
N ILE A 570 -28.57 -6.37 -8.02
CA ILE A 570 -29.72 -5.84 -8.77
C ILE A 570 -30.88 -5.36 -7.86
N LYS A 571 -30.78 -5.52 -6.52
CA LYS A 571 -31.89 -5.15 -5.61
C LYS A 571 -31.74 -3.87 -4.80
N VAL A 572 -30.74 -3.03 -5.10
CA VAL A 572 -30.62 -1.67 -4.52
C VAL A 572 -30.30 -0.66 -5.63
N ARG A 573 -31.32 -0.32 -6.42
CA ARG A 573 -31.46 0.97 -7.15
C ARG A 573 -32.84 1.00 -7.80
N LYS A 574 -33.86 1.16 -6.97
CA LYS A 574 -35.06 1.88 -7.37
C LYS A 574 -34.95 3.23 -6.69
N ASP A 575 -34.52 4.23 -7.45
CA ASP A 575 -35.13 5.56 -7.49
C ASP A 575 -34.39 6.42 -8.53
N ASP A 576 -35.19 6.81 -9.52
CA ASP A 576 -35.16 7.95 -10.45
C ASP A 576 -34.01 8.17 -11.46
N GLY A 577 -34.36 8.01 -12.75
CA GLY A 577 -33.90 8.93 -13.81
C GLY A 577 -33.21 8.34 -15.04
N TRP A 578 -32.91 7.04 -15.10
CA TRP A 578 -32.09 6.47 -16.19
C TRP A 578 -32.88 5.94 -17.41
N GLU A 579 -34.16 5.61 -17.27
CA GLU A 579 -34.94 4.94 -18.33
C GLU A 579 -35.30 5.83 -19.54
N LYS A 580 -35.16 7.16 -19.45
CA LYS A 580 -35.45 8.04 -20.61
C LYS A 580 -34.27 8.27 -21.54
N ARG A 581 -33.05 7.84 -21.20
CA ARG A 581 -31.85 8.10 -22.01
C ARG A 581 -31.42 6.91 -22.88
N PHE A 582 -31.90 5.71 -22.59
CA PHE A 582 -31.49 4.49 -23.29
C PHE A 582 -32.36 4.15 -24.52
N MET A 583 -33.52 4.81 -24.68
CA MET A 583 -34.45 4.59 -25.81
C MET A 583 -34.38 5.69 -26.89
N SER A 584 -33.35 6.55 -26.88
CA SER A 584 -33.10 7.49 -27.99
C SER A 584 -31.79 7.23 -28.74
N GLU A 585 -31.07 6.14 -28.41
CA GLU A 585 -29.86 5.67 -29.10
C GLU A 585 -30.00 4.24 -29.65
N LEU A 586 -31.24 3.72 -29.68
CA LEU A 586 -31.70 2.59 -30.50
C LEU A 586 -32.76 3.14 -31.47
#